data_AF-A0AA39JU75-F1
#
_entry.id   AF-A0AA39JU75-F1
#
_cell.length_a   1.000
_cell.length_b   1.000
_cell.length_c   1.000
_cell.angle_alpha   90.00
_cell.angle_beta   90.00
_cell.angle_gamma   90.00
#
_symmetry.space_group_name_H-M   'P 1'
#
loop_
_entity.id
_entity.type
_entity.pdbx_description
1 polymer ?
#
loop_
_entity_poly.entity_id
_entity_poly.type
_entity_poly.pdbx_seq_one_letter_code
_entity_poly.pdbx_strand_id
1 'polypeptide(L)'
;MTYIAHMKKDQQAVFIRVQWSILKHAGCGMTSPLAMRSEVATLRFLKSKTKIRVPGILYHDVDADRKVGGEWMIMEYVDGDNLSTVWRGLNAKQREQVCLAIADVWVEIINVTFESIGSIYEKENGEFHIGPMTRLASNRNTSISPPKLEKCGPFSTAKDWLLATARRDLDFGEKPQDNAAQKKCFVDSAVANIQNHDFPDRLEDLPIVLEHIDFAPRNILVSRKDPTKIVTVVDWEAARAIPMWAANPSFSFPPHSVTDEERKHLLTLLTNRIISKAPAWEKAIGQDLQPLRILHDRAIYSNIDPNILLPAPYLALSATY
;
A
#
# COMPACT_ATOMS: atom_id res chain seq x y z
N MET A 1 9.03 -16.81 -1.44
CA MET A 1 8.44 -18.16 -1.34
C MET A 1 7.64 -18.22 -0.05
N THR A 2 6.46 -18.84 -0.08
CA THR A 2 5.58 -19.01 1.08
C THR A 2 5.35 -20.49 1.36
N TYR A 3 5.30 -20.86 2.63
CA TYR A 3 5.09 -22.22 3.09
C TYR A 3 4.07 -22.25 4.23
N ILE A 4 3.33 -23.35 4.34
CA ILE A 4 2.54 -23.68 5.53
C ILE A 4 3.27 -24.81 6.24
N ALA A 5 3.53 -24.63 7.53
CA ALA A 5 4.22 -25.62 8.36
C ALA A 5 3.44 -25.90 9.65
N HIS A 6 3.65 -27.08 10.24
CA HIS A 6 3.08 -27.45 11.53
C HIS A 6 4.16 -27.47 12.61
N MET A 7 3.97 -26.72 13.68
CA MET A 7 4.87 -26.74 14.83
C MET A 7 4.63 -28.01 15.64
N LYS A 8 5.67 -28.85 15.80
CA LYS A 8 5.59 -30.17 16.46
C LYS A 8 5.01 -30.14 17.87
N LYS A 9 5.17 -29.03 18.59
CA LYS A 9 4.82 -28.94 20.01
C LYS A 9 3.30 -28.89 20.25
N ASP A 10 2.55 -28.28 19.32
CA ASP A 10 1.10 -28.01 19.50
C ASP A 10 0.24 -28.29 18.24
N GLN A 11 0.81 -28.89 17.19
CA GLN A 11 0.21 -29.03 15.84
C GLN A 11 -0.28 -27.72 15.19
N GLN A 12 0.02 -26.57 15.79
CA GLN A 12 -0.36 -25.26 15.30
C GLN A 12 0.23 -25.03 13.91
N ALA A 13 -0.64 -24.75 12.95
CA ALA A 13 -0.23 -24.32 11.63
C ALA A 13 0.35 -22.90 11.71
N VAL A 14 1.48 -22.69 11.05
CA VAL A 14 2.12 -21.39 10.89
C VAL A 14 2.35 -21.12 9.41
N PHE A 15 2.34 -19.84 9.06
CA PHE A 15 2.67 -19.39 7.73
C PHE A 15 4.09 -18.83 7.72
N ILE A 16 4.93 -19.33 6.83
CA ILE A 16 6.32 -18.93 6.69
C ILE A 16 6.48 -18.21 5.37
N ARG A 17 7.00 -16.98 5.41
CA ARG A 17 7.36 -16.23 4.20
C ARG A 17 8.86 -15.98 4.18
N VAL A 18 9.50 -16.44 3.12
CA VAL A 18 10.89 -16.11 2.79
C VAL A 18 10.89 -15.12 1.63
N GLN A 19 11.48 -13.96 1.83
CA GLN A 19 11.38 -12.84 0.91
C GLN A 19 12.22 -13.09 -0.36
N TRP A 20 11.55 -13.11 -1.52
CA TRP A 20 12.11 -13.17 -2.89
C TRP A 20 13.21 -14.23 -3.16
N SER A 21 13.29 -15.30 -2.36
CA SER A 21 14.36 -16.32 -2.43
C SER A 21 14.58 -16.95 -3.80
N ILE A 22 13.53 -17.16 -4.60
CA ILE A 22 13.64 -17.77 -5.95
C ILE A 22 14.12 -16.75 -7.00
N LEU A 23 13.76 -15.49 -6.83
CA LEU A 23 13.90 -14.46 -7.86
C LEU A 23 15.26 -13.74 -7.80
N LYS A 24 15.98 -13.84 -6.68
CA LYS A 24 17.36 -13.35 -6.55
C LYS A 24 18.30 -13.89 -7.63
N HIS A 25 18.14 -15.16 -8.03
CA HIS A 25 18.95 -15.78 -9.08
C HIS A 25 18.71 -15.17 -10.47
N ALA A 26 17.54 -14.58 -10.71
CA ALA A 26 17.20 -13.89 -11.95
C ALA A 26 17.64 -12.41 -11.95
N GLY A 27 18.37 -11.98 -10.92
CA GLY A 27 18.82 -10.59 -10.76
C GLY A 27 17.72 -9.62 -10.29
N CYS A 28 16.55 -10.12 -9.88
CA CYS A 28 15.46 -9.34 -9.31
C CYS A 28 15.23 -9.66 -7.83
N GLY A 29 14.33 -8.93 -7.15
CA GLY A 29 14.05 -9.11 -5.73
C GLY A 29 14.97 -8.31 -4.80
N MET A 30 15.60 -7.23 -5.30
CA MET A 30 16.31 -6.28 -4.45
C MET A 30 15.31 -5.58 -3.53
N THR A 31 15.54 -5.60 -2.22
CA THR A 31 14.65 -5.02 -1.22
C THR A 31 15.18 -3.69 -0.71
N SER A 32 14.27 -2.81 -0.27
CA SER A 32 14.66 -1.64 0.50
C SER A 32 15.30 -2.12 1.82
N PRO A 33 16.35 -1.46 2.31
CA PRO A 33 16.83 -1.68 3.66
C PRO A 33 15.67 -1.45 4.62
N LEU A 34 15.55 -2.30 5.64
CA LEU A 34 14.49 -2.24 6.65
C LEU A 34 13.06 -2.59 6.18
N ALA A 35 12.85 -3.02 4.92
CA ALA A 35 11.52 -3.37 4.41
C ALA A 35 10.78 -4.38 5.30
N MET A 36 11.43 -5.51 5.61
CA MET A 36 10.82 -6.52 6.50
C MET A 36 10.58 -5.98 7.91
N ARG A 37 11.50 -5.19 8.46
CA ARG A 37 11.34 -4.61 9.80
C ARG A 37 10.13 -3.68 9.85
N SER A 38 9.92 -2.89 8.81
CA SER A 38 8.76 -2.00 8.72
C SER A 38 7.44 -2.76 8.60
N GLU A 39 7.41 -3.85 7.83
CA GLU A 39 6.21 -4.68 7.71
C GLU A 39 5.89 -5.39 9.04
N VAL A 40 6.90 -5.95 9.72
CA VAL A 40 6.73 -6.55 11.04
C VAL A 40 6.19 -5.52 12.04
N ALA A 41 6.74 -4.31 12.05
CA ALA A 41 6.25 -3.21 12.88
C ALA A 41 4.81 -2.83 12.52
N THR A 42 4.47 -2.75 11.23
CA THR A 42 3.09 -2.48 10.76
C THR A 42 2.12 -3.53 11.27
N LEU A 43 2.43 -4.82 11.11
CA LEU A 43 1.56 -5.91 11.57
C LEU A 43 1.36 -5.88 13.10
N ARG A 44 2.43 -5.63 13.87
CA ARG A 44 2.35 -5.48 15.34
C ARG A 44 1.57 -4.25 15.76
N PHE A 45 1.76 -3.13 15.07
CA PHE A 45 1.01 -1.90 15.29
C PHE A 45 -0.49 -2.15 15.06
N LEU A 46 -0.86 -2.72 13.91
CA LEU A 46 -2.26 -3.00 13.57
C LEU A 46 -2.92 -3.94 14.58
N LYS A 47 -2.22 -5.02 14.95
CA LYS A 47 -2.70 -5.99 15.94
C LYS A 47 -2.93 -5.36 17.33
N SER A 48 -2.09 -4.40 17.73
CA SER A 48 -2.11 -3.81 19.08
C SER A 48 -2.91 -2.52 19.21
N LYS A 49 -3.08 -1.76 18.11
CA LYS A 49 -3.68 -0.41 18.13
C LYS A 49 -4.99 -0.28 17.35
N THR A 50 -5.39 -1.29 16.57
CA THR A 50 -6.56 -1.19 15.70
C THR A 50 -7.48 -2.41 15.80
N LYS A 51 -8.64 -2.35 15.15
CA LYS A 51 -9.56 -3.49 14.99
C LYS A 51 -9.32 -4.28 13.70
N ILE A 52 -8.35 -3.87 12.89
CA ILE A 52 -8.03 -4.52 11.63
C ILE A 52 -7.42 -5.88 11.94
N ARG A 53 -8.05 -6.94 11.45
CA ARG A 53 -7.58 -8.31 11.67
C ARG A 53 -6.38 -8.59 10.78
N VAL A 54 -5.22 -8.78 11.40
CA VAL A 54 -3.97 -9.15 10.71
C VAL A 54 -3.35 -10.40 11.33
N PRO A 55 -2.53 -11.16 10.59
CA PRO A 55 -1.74 -12.26 11.15
C PRO A 55 -0.75 -11.75 12.20
N GLY A 56 -0.66 -12.41 13.34
CA GLY A 56 0.35 -12.11 14.36
C GLY A 56 1.74 -12.58 13.93
N ILE A 57 2.77 -11.76 14.15
CA ILE A 57 4.15 -12.14 13.91
C ILE A 57 4.66 -12.98 15.10
N LEU A 58 5.13 -14.19 14.82
CA LEU A 58 5.73 -15.10 15.81
C LEU A 58 7.25 -14.94 15.84
N TYR A 59 7.89 -14.99 14.66
CA TYR A 59 9.33 -14.87 14.51
C TYR A 59 9.67 -14.12 13.22
N HIS A 60 10.83 -13.47 13.18
CA HIS A 60 11.38 -12.86 11.97
C HIS A 60 12.90 -12.80 12.10
N ASP A 61 13.59 -12.86 10.97
CA ASP A 61 15.05 -12.79 10.89
C ASP A 61 15.47 -12.16 9.57
N VAL A 62 16.56 -11.38 9.60
CA VAL A 62 17.16 -10.78 8.41
C VAL A 62 18.03 -11.76 7.62
N ASP A 63 18.15 -13.01 8.08
CA ASP A 63 18.98 -14.08 7.53
C ASP A 63 20.45 -13.66 7.44
N ALA A 64 20.98 -13.10 8.54
CA ALA A 64 22.36 -12.60 8.60
C ALA A 64 23.39 -13.71 8.36
N ASP A 65 23.07 -14.96 8.73
CA ASP A 65 23.91 -16.13 8.49
C ASP A 65 23.74 -16.75 7.08
N ARG A 66 22.79 -16.23 6.29
CA ARG A 66 22.50 -16.60 4.90
C ARG A 66 22.12 -18.07 4.70
N LYS A 67 21.59 -18.74 5.73
CA LYS A 67 21.22 -20.16 5.62
C LYS A 67 19.86 -20.39 4.98
N VAL A 68 18.96 -19.40 5.02
CA VAL A 68 17.60 -19.53 4.49
C VAL A 68 17.48 -18.99 3.05
N GLY A 69 18.36 -18.05 2.67
CA GLY A 69 18.43 -17.45 1.33
C GLY A 69 17.79 -16.06 1.22
N GLY A 70 17.34 -15.49 2.33
CA GLY A 70 16.75 -14.16 2.41
C GLY A 70 16.01 -13.93 3.72
N GLU A 71 15.74 -12.66 4.01
CA GLU A 71 14.93 -12.25 5.15
C GLU A 71 13.62 -13.07 5.19
N TRP A 72 13.22 -13.51 6.38
CA TRP A 72 12.05 -14.35 6.54
C TRP A 72 11.28 -14.01 7.81
N MET A 73 10.00 -14.37 7.79
CA MET A 73 9.12 -14.28 8.96
C MET A 73 8.20 -15.48 9.06
N ILE A 74 7.85 -15.82 10.30
CA ILE A 74 6.86 -16.81 10.67
C ILE A 74 5.73 -16.06 11.35
N MET A 75 4.51 -16.29 10.87
CA MET A 75 3.30 -15.66 11.37
C MET A 75 2.20 -16.68 11.64
N GLU A 76 1.20 -16.25 12.40
CA GLU A 76 -0.04 -16.99 12.63
C GLU A 76 -0.64 -17.41 11.28
N TYR A 77 -0.97 -18.70 11.14
CA TYR A 77 -1.82 -19.13 10.04
C TYR A 77 -3.25 -18.70 10.32
N VAL A 78 -3.87 -17.99 9.37
CA VAL A 78 -5.29 -17.61 9.46
C VAL A 78 -6.10 -18.49 8.53
N ASP A 79 -7.06 -19.22 9.10
CA ASP A 79 -7.97 -20.06 8.31
C ASP A 79 -9.04 -19.20 7.63
N GLY A 80 -9.04 -19.23 6.30
CA GLY A 80 -9.97 -18.47 5.47
C GLY A 80 -9.74 -18.74 3.99
N ASP A 81 -10.71 -18.36 3.16
CA ASP A 81 -10.59 -18.43 1.71
C ASP A 81 -10.24 -17.06 1.15
N ASN A 82 -9.45 -17.05 0.08
CA ASN A 82 -9.10 -15.82 -0.61
C ASN A 82 -10.33 -15.23 -1.31
N LEU A 83 -10.64 -13.96 -1.03
CA LEU A 83 -11.85 -13.34 -1.57
C LEU A 83 -11.84 -13.29 -3.11
N SER A 84 -10.68 -13.07 -3.73
CA SER A 84 -10.57 -13.05 -5.20
C SER A 84 -10.94 -14.41 -5.83
N THR A 85 -10.69 -15.51 -5.12
CA THR A 85 -11.00 -16.87 -5.58
C THR A 85 -12.48 -17.18 -5.44
N VAL A 86 -13.10 -16.83 -4.31
CA VAL A 86 -14.51 -17.18 -4.02
C VAL A 86 -15.52 -16.19 -4.58
N TRP A 87 -15.09 -14.98 -4.97
CA TRP A 87 -15.97 -13.88 -5.42
C TRP A 87 -17.02 -14.29 -6.46
N ARG A 88 -16.61 -15.04 -7.49
CA ARG A 88 -17.50 -15.46 -8.57
C ARG A 88 -18.62 -16.39 -8.10
N GLY A 89 -18.40 -17.12 -7.01
CA GLY A 89 -19.40 -18.00 -6.41
C GLY A 89 -20.39 -17.29 -5.49
N LEU A 90 -20.15 -16.03 -5.13
CA LEU A 90 -21.03 -15.27 -4.25
C LEU A 90 -22.30 -14.84 -5.00
N ASN A 91 -23.44 -14.88 -4.32
CA ASN A 91 -24.67 -14.27 -4.82
C ASN A 91 -24.68 -12.74 -4.58
N ALA A 92 -25.62 -12.03 -5.22
CA ALA A 92 -25.70 -10.56 -5.16
C ALA A 92 -25.73 -10.02 -3.72
N LYS A 93 -26.57 -10.60 -2.84
CA LYS A 93 -26.67 -10.18 -1.44
C LYS A 93 -25.36 -10.39 -0.67
N GLN A 94 -24.67 -11.51 -0.91
CA GLN A 94 -23.35 -11.75 -0.32
C GLN A 94 -22.30 -10.74 -0.79
N ARG A 95 -22.31 -10.40 -2.09
CA ARG A 95 -21.40 -9.37 -2.65
C ARG A 95 -21.63 -8.00 -2.01
N GLU A 96 -22.88 -7.59 -1.81
CA GLU A 96 -23.20 -6.36 -1.08
C GLU A 96 -22.64 -6.38 0.35
N GLN A 97 -22.86 -7.47 1.09
CA GLN A 97 -22.34 -7.58 2.47
C GLN A 97 -20.81 -7.58 2.53
N VAL A 98 -20.14 -8.22 1.56
CA VAL A 98 -18.68 -8.16 1.44
C VAL A 98 -18.22 -6.72 1.14
N CYS A 99 -18.87 -5.99 0.24
CA CYS A 99 -18.53 -4.60 -0.04
C CYS A 99 -18.68 -3.71 1.20
N LEU A 100 -19.73 -3.90 2.02
CA LEU A 100 -19.87 -3.21 3.31
C LEU A 100 -18.75 -3.57 4.29
N ALA A 101 -18.36 -4.85 4.35
CA ALA A 101 -17.27 -5.29 5.22
C ALA A 101 -15.92 -4.70 4.78
N ILE A 102 -15.66 -4.62 3.47
CA ILE A 102 -14.46 -3.98 2.90
C ILE A 102 -14.45 -2.48 3.22
N ALA A 103 -15.59 -1.80 3.05
CA ALA A 103 -15.73 -0.40 3.44
C ALA A 103 -15.40 -0.18 4.92
N ASP A 104 -15.88 -1.06 5.80
CA ASP A 104 -15.62 -0.98 7.23
C ASP A 104 -14.13 -1.19 7.57
N VAL A 105 -13.43 -2.09 6.86
CA VAL A 105 -11.98 -2.24 6.99
C VAL A 105 -11.24 -1.00 6.50
N TRP A 106 -11.63 -0.45 5.35
CA TRP A 106 -11.02 0.75 4.80
C TRP A 106 -11.17 1.95 5.73
N VAL A 107 -12.36 2.13 6.32
CA VAL A 107 -12.61 3.16 7.34
C VAL A 107 -11.65 3.01 8.53
N GLU A 108 -11.43 1.79 9.03
CA GLU A 108 -10.47 1.56 10.11
C GLU A 108 -9.03 1.91 9.68
N ILE A 109 -8.65 1.65 8.42
CA ILE A 109 -7.33 2.01 7.88
C ILE A 109 -7.14 3.53 7.87
N ILE A 110 -8.07 4.28 7.28
CA ILE A 110 -7.94 5.74 7.12
C ILE A 110 -8.18 6.52 8.43
N ASN A 111 -8.69 5.86 9.47
CA ASN A 111 -8.80 6.44 10.81
C ASN A 111 -7.51 6.31 11.64
N VAL A 112 -6.52 5.54 11.17
CA VAL A 112 -5.18 5.53 11.76
C VAL A 112 -4.44 6.76 11.27
N THR A 113 -4.12 7.69 12.17
CA THR A 113 -3.45 8.95 11.83
C THR A 113 -2.00 9.02 12.34
N PHE A 114 -1.19 9.81 11.65
CA PHE A 114 0.23 10.01 11.95
C PHE A 114 0.63 11.48 11.82
N GLU A 115 1.80 11.83 12.38
CA GLU A 115 2.35 13.19 12.33
C GLU A 115 3.30 13.42 11.15
N SER A 116 3.75 12.36 10.47
CA SER A 116 4.68 12.45 9.35
C SER A 116 4.46 11.35 8.32
N ILE A 117 4.95 11.60 7.11
CA ILE A 117 4.83 10.72 5.94
C ILE A 117 6.03 9.78 5.92
N GLY A 118 5.79 8.48 5.80
CA GLY A 118 6.86 7.49 5.85
C GLY A 118 6.35 6.08 6.10
N SER A 119 7.23 5.20 6.58
CA SER A 119 6.86 3.83 6.94
C SER A 119 6.90 3.64 8.47
N ILE A 120 6.13 2.69 8.99
CA ILE A 120 6.03 2.41 10.42
C ILE A 120 7.23 1.56 10.86
N TYR A 121 7.83 1.91 12.00
CA TYR A 121 8.90 1.17 12.65
C TYR A 121 8.64 1.03 14.15
N GLU A 122 9.24 0.01 14.74
CA GLU A 122 9.16 -0.30 16.17
C GLU A 122 10.52 -0.04 16.82
N LYS A 123 10.54 0.73 17.91
CA LYS A 123 11.73 0.96 18.74
C LYS A 123 11.93 -0.22 19.69
N GLU A 124 13.12 -0.32 20.29
CA GLU A 124 13.45 -1.39 21.27
C GLU A 124 12.53 -1.39 22.50
N ASN A 125 11.97 -0.23 22.87
CA ASN A 125 11.01 -0.09 23.97
C ASN A 125 9.56 -0.48 23.57
N GLY A 126 9.32 -0.94 22.34
CA GLY A 126 8.00 -1.30 21.81
C GLY A 126 7.15 -0.12 21.32
N GLU A 127 7.68 1.09 21.32
CA GLU A 127 7.00 2.27 20.79
C GLU A 127 7.09 2.30 19.25
N PHE A 128 5.98 2.65 18.60
CA PHE A 128 5.93 2.80 17.16
C PHE A 128 6.23 4.24 16.74
N HIS A 129 6.99 4.42 15.65
CA HIS A 129 7.28 5.72 15.06
C HIS A 129 7.30 5.63 13.54
N ILE A 130 7.17 6.80 12.88
CA ILE A 130 7.34 6.90 11.43
C ILE A 130 8.82 7.19 11.12
N GLY A 131 9.34 6.49 10.12
CA GLY A 131 10.71 6.62 9.64
C GLY A 131 10.79 6.63 8.11
N PRO A 132 11.99 6.39 7.53
CA PRO A 132 12.18 6.35 6.09
C PRO A 132 11.18 5.44 5.38
N MET A 133 10.56 5.92 4.30
CA MET A 133 9.58 5.17 3.52
C MET A 133 10.23 3.98 2.83
N THR A 134 9.60 2.82 2.93
CA THR A 134 10.01 1.60 2.22
C THR A 134 9.22 1.43 0.91
N ARG A 135 9.77 0.63 -0.01
CA ARG A 135 9.11 0.25 -1.26
C ARG A 135 9.04 -1.27 -1.38
N LEU A 136 8.12 -1.73 -2.22
CA LEU A 136 8.12 -3.12 -2.69
C LEU A 136 9.47 -3.48 -3.28
N ALA A 137 9.84 -4.75 -3.17
CA ALA A 137 11.06 -5.25 -3.79
C ALA A 137 11.06 -4.97 -5.30
N SER A 138 12.22 -4.62 -5.85
CA SER A 138 12.36 -4.42 -7.28
C SER A 138 12.14 -5.74 -8.02
N ASN A 139 11.26 -5.73 -9.01
CA ASN A 139 11.09 -6.83 -9.95
C ASN A 139 11.99 -6.71 -11.19
N ARG A 140 12.91 -5.74 -11.22
CA ARG A 140 13.78 -5.44 -12.37
C ARG A 140 15.17 -6.02 -12.17
N ASN A 141 15.75 -6.56 -13.24
CA ASN A 141 17.14 -7.01 -13.28
C ASN A 141 18.15 -5.86 -13.56
N THR A 142 17.63 -4.65 -13.76
CA THR A 142 18.40 -3.43 -13.98
C THR A 142 18.67 -2.68 -12.67
N SER A 143 18.01 -3.03 -11.56
CA SER A 143 18.28 -2.42 -10.26
C SER A 143 19.64 -2.87 -9.73
N ILE A 144 20.47 -1.91 -9.33
CA ILE A 144 21.86 -2.11 -8.88
C ILE A 144 22.10 -1.72 -7.43
N SER A 145 21.23 -0.90 -6.84
CA SER A 145 21.34 -0.54 -5.43
C SER A 145 19.96 -0.27 -4.82
N PRO A 146 19.79 -0.51 -3.51
CA PRO A 146 18.61 -0.05 -2.80
C PRO A 146 18.46 1.49 -2.82
N PRO A 147 17.25 2.00 -2.51
CA PRO A 147 17.07 3.41 -2.18
C PRO A 147 17.96 3.85 -1.02
N LYS A 148 18.37 5.12 -1.04
CA LYS A 148 19.18 5.72 0.03
C LYS A 148 18.27 6.19 1.16
N LEU A 149 18.36 5.54 2.32
CA LEU A 149 17.45 5.77 3.46
C LEU A 149 17.37 7.25 3.87
N GLU A 150 18.49 7.97 3.83
CA GLU A 150 18.57 9.39 4.19
C GLU A 150 17.74 10.31 3.27
N LYS A 151 17.32 9.81 2.11
CA LYS A 151 16.44 10.52 1.18
C LYS A 151 14.99 10.03 1.20
N CYS A 152 14.71 8.98 1.98
CA CYS A 152 13.39 8.35 2.03
C CYS A 152 12.48 8.92 3.12
N GLY A 153 12.87 10.01 3.77
CA GLY A 153 12.11 10.63 4.84
C GLY A 153 12.53 10.13 6.23
N PRO A 154 11.66 10.28 7.25
CA PRO A 154 10.26 10.69 7.16
C PRO A 154 10.10 12.13 6.66
N PHE A 155 8.97 12.44 6.03
CA PHE A 155 8.68 13.78 5.50
C PHE A 155 7.61 14.46 6.36
N SER A 156 7.86 15.71 6.74
CA SER A 156 6.89 16.51 7.51
C SER A 156 5.83 17.17 6.64
N THR A 157 6.10 17.38 5.34
CA THR A 157 5.18 18.05 4.42
C THR A 157 4.91 17.20 3.18
N ALA A 158 3.71 17.37 2.60
CA ALA A 158 3.36 16.77 1.32
C ALA A 158 4.29 17.22 0.20
N LYS A 159 4.72 18.50 0.21
CA LYS A 159 5.63 19.05 -0.80
C LYS A 159 6.98 18.34 -0.80
N ASP A 160 7.59 18.13 0.36
CA ASP A 160 8.87 17.43 0.47
C ASP A 160 8.79 15.98 0.01
N TRP A 161 7.71 15.29 0.40
CA TRP A 161 7.44 13.93 -0.06
C TRP A 161 7.23 13.84 -1.57
N LEU A 162 6.47 14.76 -2.17
CA LEU A 162 6.26 14.83 -3.61
C LEU A 162 7.57 15.13 -4.35
N LEU A 163 8.39 16.03 -3.84
CA LEU A 163 9.71 16.34 -4.40
C LEU A 163 10.64 15.12 -4.35
N ALA A 164 10.71 14.41 -3.23
CA ALA A 164 11.50 13.18 -3.12
C ALA A 164 10.99 12.09 -4.07
N THR A 165 9.67 11.95 -4.22
CA THR A 165 9.06 11.04 -5.18
C THR A 165 9.43 11.41 -6.63
N ALA A 166 9.28 12.68 -7.01
CA ALA A 166 9.60 13.17 -8.35
C ALA A 166 11.09 13.03 -8.69
N ARG A 167 11.98 13.28 -7.72
CA ARG A 167 13.43 13.10 -7.86
C ARG A 167 13.87 11.64 -7.98
N ARG A 168 12.94 10.69 -7.81
CA ARG A 168 13.22 9.25 -7.73
C ARG A 168 14.09 8.90 -6.52
N ASP A 169 14.06 9.70 -5.47
CA ASP A 169 14.87 9.46 -4.27
C ASP A 169 14.41 8.21 -3.50
N LEU A 170 13.14 7.81 -3.69
CA LEU A 170 12.53 6.62 -3.10
C LEU A 170 12.75 5.34 -3.93
N ASP A 171 13.41 5.44 -5.08
CA ASP A 171 13.57 4.34 -6.03
C ASP A 171 14.88 3.58 -5.81
N PHE A 172 14.89 2.34 -6.33
CA PHE A 172 16.13 1.60 -6.51
C PHE A 172 17.04 2.32 -7.52
N GLY A 173 18.35 2.31 -7.26
CA GLY A 173 19.33 2.73 -8.25
C GLY A 173 19.30 1.80 -9.44
N GLU A 174 19.36 2.34 -10.65
CA GLU A 174 19.24 1.60 -11.91
C GLU A 174 20.55 1.65 -12.70
N LYS A 175 20.82 0.61 -13.51
CA LYS A 175 21.90 0.63 -14.50
C LYS A 175 21.74 1.86 -15.43
N PRO A 176 22.85 2.46 -15.92
CA PRO A 176 22.77 3.50 -16.93
C PRO A 176 21.94 3.05 -18.15
N GLN A 177 21.14 3.97 -18.68
CA GLN A 177 20.28 3.74 -19.84
C GLN A 177 20.56 4.81 -20.88
N ASP A 178 20.44 4.48 -22.17
CA ASP A 178 20.72 5.42 -23.27
C ASP A 178 19.86 6.69 -23.23
N ASN A 179 18.65 6.58 -22.67
CA ASN A 179 17.71 7.71 -22.51
C ASN A 179 17.84 8.45 -21.16
N ALA A 180 18.91 8.24 -20.39
CA ALA A 180 19.07 8.84 -19.06
C ALA A 180 18.98 10.37 -19.06
N ALA A 181 19.56 11.04 -20.07
CA ALA A 181 19.49 12.49 -20.20
C ALA A 181 18.05 12.98 -20.44
N GLN A 182 17.29 12.29 -21.30
CA GLN A 182 15.90 12.62 -21.57
C GLN A 182 15.02 12.41 -20.33
N LYS A 183 15.20 11.30 -19.62
CA LYS A 183 14.51 11.03 -18.35
C LYS A 183 14.81 12.08 -17.29
N LYS A 184 16.06 12.54 -17.24
CA LYS A 184 16.46 13.62 -16.33
C LYS A 184 15.70 14.92 -16.65
N CYS A 185 15.55 15.29 -17.92
CA CYS A 185 14.75 16.45 -18.31
C CYS A 185 13.28 16.33 -17.86
N PHE A 186 12.68 15.14 -17.96
CA PHE A 186 11.32 14.90 -17.45
C PHE A 186 11.23 15.05 -15.93
N VAL A 187 12.21 14.50 -15.21
CA VAL A 187 12.31 14.62 -13.75
C VAL A 187 12.46 16.09 -13.34
N ASP A 188 13.38 16.83 -13.97
CA ASP A 188 13.63 18.24 -13.66
C ASP A 188 12.37 19.09 -13.93
N SER A 189 11.62 18.80 -15.00
CA SER A 189 10.34 19.45 -15.29
C SER A 189 9.28 19.15 -14.22
N ALA A 190 9.13 17.88 -13.81
CA ALA A 190 8.20 17.51 -12.75
C ALA A 190 8.56 18.18 -11.41
N VAL A 191 9.85 18.24 -11.07
CA VAL A 191 10.36 18.93 -9.87
C VAL A 191 10.04 20.42 -9.92
N ALA A 192 10.31 21.09 -11.04
CA ALA A 192 10.00 22.51 -11.20
C ALA A 192 8.49 22.78 -11.05
N ASN A 193 7.64 21.92 -11.62
CA ASN A 193 6.18 22.04 -11.48
C ASN A 193 5.73 21.92 -10.02
N ILE A 194 6.30 20.98 -9.24
CA ILE A 194 6.01 20.83 -7.82
C ILE A 194 6.53 22.02 -7.01
N GLN A 195 7.73 22.52 -7.32
CA GLN A 195 8.29 23.67 -6.61
C GLN A 195 7.43 24.93 -6.77
N ASN A 196 6.94 25.16 -7.98
CA ASN A 196 6.12 26.31 -8.37
C ASN A 196 4.62 26.13 -8.08
N HIS A 197 4.19 24.94 -7.67
CA HIS A 197 2.80 24.71 -7.28
C HIS A 197 2.49 25.43 -5.97
N ASP A 198 1.36 26.13 -5.95
CA ASP A 198 0.81 26.71 -4.74
C ASP A 198 0.10 25.61 -3.94
N PHE A 199 0.65 25.28 -2.76
CA PHE A 199 0.05 24.28 -1.88
C PHE A 199 -0.92 25.03 -0.96
N PRO A 200 -2.24 24.97 -1.18
CA PRO A 200 -3.20 25.69 -0.33
C PRO A 200 -3.05 25.30 1.14
N ASP A 201 -3.06 26.26 2.05
CA ASP A 201 -2.91 26.02 3.51
C ASP A 201 -3.88 24.95 4.06
N ARG A 202 -5.08 24.85 3.46
CA ARG A 202 -6.12 23.85 3.80
C ARG A 202 -5.74 22.40 3.48
N LEU A 203 -4.60 22.17 2.83
CA LEU A 203 -4.01 20.85 2.59
C LEU A 203 -3.57 20.15 3.87
N GLU A 204 -3.09 20.94 4.83
CA GLU A 204 -2.60 20.43 6.11
C GLU A 204 -3.76 20.06 7.05
N ASP A 205 -5.00 20.47 6.73
CA ASP A 205 -6.20 20.10 7.50
C ASP A 205 -6.55 18.61 7.38
N LEU A 206 -6.09 17.93 6.32
CA LEU A 206 -6.35 16.51 6.15
C LEU A 206 -5.25 15.68 6.80
N PRO A 207 -5.60 14.65 7.58
CA PRO A 207 -4.62 13.88 8.31
C PRO A 207 -3.73 13.07 7.37
N ILE A 208 -2.53 12.75 7.86
CA ILE A 208 -1.70 11.68 7.31
C ILE A 208 -2.26 10.37 7.85
N VAL A 209 -2.59 9.45 6.95
CA VAL A 209 -3.27 8.19 7.26
C VAL A 209 -2.48 6.99 6.81
N LEU A 210 -2.84 5.81 7.33
CA LEU A 210 -2.30 4.55 6.83
C LEU A 210 -2.79 4.26 5.41
N GLU A 211 -1.89 3.81 4.55
CA GLU A 211 -2.19 3.25 3.25
C GLU A 211 -1.73 1.79 3.19
N HIS A 212 -2.66 0.92 2.81
CA HIS A 212 -2.35 -0.40 2.28
C HIS A 212 -2.18 -0.29 0.77
N ILE A 213 -0.93 -0.28 0.29
CA ILE A 213 -0.59 0.04 -1.11
C ILE A 213 -1.22 -0.91 -2.14
N ASP A 214 -1.62 -2.12 -1.70
CA ASP A 214 -2.31 -3.11 -2.53
C ASP A 214 -3.62 -3.60 -1.89
N PHE A 215 -4.50 -2.68 -1.50
CA PHE A 215 -5.79 -3.03 -0.90
C PHE A 215 -6.76 -3.60 -1.94
N ALA A 216 -6.71 -4.92 -2.14
CA ALA A 216 -7.47 -5.63 -3.16
C ALA A 216 -7.97 -6.99 -2.64
N PRO A 217 -9.00 -7.61 -3.28
CA PRO A 217 -9.57 -8.88 -2.83
C PRO A 217 -8.58 -10.04 -2.70
N ARG A 218 -7.48 -10.01 -3.46
CA ARG A 218 -6.40 -11.02 -3.34
C ARG A 218 -5.69 -10.97 -1.98
N ASN A 219 -5.77 -9.85 -1.28
CA ASN A 219 -5.14 -9.61 0.02
C ASN A 219 -6.17 -9.63 1.16
N ILE A 220 -7.39 -10.13 0.89
CA ILE A 220 -8.48 -10.24 1.87
C ILE A 220 -8.88 -11.71 1.97
N LEU A 221 -8.83 -12.25 3.18
CA LEU A 221 -9.37 -13.57 3.48
C LEU A 221 -10.76 -13.45 4.13
N VAL A 222 -11.67 -14.31 3.72
CA VAL A 222 -13.03 -14.42 4.26
C VAL A 222 -13.26 -15.78 4.92
N SER A 223 -14.25 -15.86 5.81
CA SER A 223 -14.61 -17.11 6.48
C SER A 223 -15.14 -18.14 5.50
N ARG A 224 -14.66 -19.38 5.61
CA ARG A 224 -15.15 -20.52 4.81
C ARG A 224 -16.62 -20.86 5.07
N LYS A 225 -17.12 -20.55 6.26
CA LYS A 225 -18.51 -20.80 6.67
C LYS A 225 -19.45 -19.67 6.25
N ASP A 226 -18.97 -18.44 6.30
CA ASP A 226 -19.72 -17.25 5.93
C ASP A 226 -18.79 -16.30 5.16
N PRO A 227 -18.80 -16.34 3.80
CA PRO A 227 -17.89 -15.55 2.98
C PRO A 227 -18.17 -14.04 3.06
N THR A 228 -19.21 -13.60 3.79
CA THR A 228 -19.46 -12.18 4.07
C THR A 228 -18.62 -11.63 5.23
N LYS A 229 -17.91 -12.49 5.96
CA LYS A 229 -17.07 -12.11 7.10
C LYS A 229 -15.60 -12.10 6.70
N ILE A 230 -14.99 -10.92 6.69
CA ILE A 230 -13.54 -10.76 6.55
C ILE A 230 -12.86 -11.27 7.82
N VAL A 231 -11.97 -12.25 7.67
CA VAL A 231 -11.20 -12.82 8.79
C VAL A 231 -9.83 -12.19 8.92
N THR A 232 -9.20 -11.75 7.82
CA THR A 232 -7.95 -10.98 7.89
C THR A 232 -7.64 -10.22 6.60
N VAL A 233 -6.86 -9.14 6.72
CA VAL A 233 -6.15 -8.46 5.63
C VAL A 233 -4.67 -8.82 5.72
N VAL A 234 -4.10 -9.25 4.60
CA VAL A 234 -2.72 -9.72 4.49
C VAL A 234 -1.92 -8.84 3.52
N ASP A 235 -0.61 -9.10 3.40
CA ASP A 235 0.29 -8.43 2.46
C ASP A 235 0.45 -6.92 2.70
N TRP A 236 0.93 -6.58 3.90
CA TRP A 236 1.24 -5.22 4.33
C TRP A 236 2.65 -4.76 3.91
N GLU A 237 3.25 -5.42 2.91
CA GLU A 237 4.54 -5.01 2.36
C GLU A 237 4.47 -3.55 1.87
N ALA A 238 5.45 -2.74 2.29
CA ALA A 238 5.54 -1.31 1.96
C ALA A 238 4.29 -0.46 2.31
N ALA A 239 3.50 -0.90 3.29
CA ALA A 239 2.51 -0.06 3.95
C ALA A 239 3.16 1.23 4.49
N ARG A 240 2.41 2.33 4.42
CA ARG A 240 2.98 3.66 4.68
C ARG A 240 1.95 4.65 5.19
N ALA A 241 2.42 5.64 5.93
CA ALA A 241 1.69 6.84 6.31
C ALA A 241 1.83 7.88 5.19
N ILE A 242 0.72 8.32 4.61
CA ILE A 242 0.67 9.34 3.54
C ILE A 242 -0.55 10.27 3.73
N PRO A 243 -0.57 11.47 3.12
CA PRO A 243 -1.74 12.34 3.22
C PRO A 243 -3.02 11.64 2.73
N MET A 244 -4.15 11.83 3.43
CA MET A 244 -5.42 11.16 3.11
C MET A 244 -5.87 11.35 1.66
N TRP A 245 -5.63 12.53 1.07
CA TRP A 245 -5.96 12.81 -0.32
C TRP A 245 -5.14 11.99 -1.33
N ALA A 246 -3.98 11.47 -0.91
CA ALA A 246 -3.15 10.56 -1.69
C ALA A 246 -3.47 9.09 -1.39
N ALA A 247 -4.02 8.78 -0.21
CA ALA A 247 -4.48 7.44 0.19
C ALA A 247 -5.83 7.13 -0.46
N ASN A 248 -5.81 6.86 -1.77
CA ASN A 248 -7.00 6.44 -2.50
C ASN A 248 -6.83 4.98 -2.89
N PRO A 249 -7.69 4.06 -2.41
CA PRO A 249 -7.58 2.68 -2.83
C PRO A 249 -7.88 2.66 -4.33
N SER A 250 -7.12 1.87 -5.09
CA SER A 250 -7.56 1.54 -6.43
C SER A 250 -8.88 0.76 -6.25
N PHE A 251 -10.04 1.38 -6.50
CA PHE A 251 -11.33 0.69 -6.60
C PHE A 251 -11.38 -0.15 -7.90
N SER A 252 -10.30 -0.90 -8.16
CA SER A 252 -10.25 -2.03 -9.09
C SER A 252 -11.21 -3.14 -8.67
N PHE A 253 -11.78 -3.00 -7.47
CA PHE A 253 -12.88 -3.77 -6.92
C PHE A 253 -14.11 -2.87 -6.68
N PRO A 254 -15.36 -3.34 -6.94
CA PRO A 254 -15.76 -4.66 -7.44
C PRO A 254 -15.18 -4.98 -8.83
N PRO A 255 -14.80 -6.25 -9.10
CA PRO A 255 -14.06 -6.61 -10.30
C PRO A 255 -15.00 -6.63 -11.53
N HIS A 256 -14.43 -6.59 -12.74
CA HIS A 256 -15.15 -6.66 -14.02
C HIS A 256 -15.93 -7.98 -14.27
N SER A 257 -16.01 -8.88 -13.28
CA SER A 257 -16.75 -10.14 -13.39
C SER A 257 -18.24 -10.02 -13.05
N VAL A 258 -18.74 -8.80 -12.83
CA VAL A 258 -20.16 -8.47 -12.66
C VAL A 258 -20.60 -7.53 -13.78
N THR A 259 -21.90 -7.32 -13.97
CA THR A 259 -22.38 -6.34 -14.96
C THR A 259 -22.01 -4.92 -14.55
N ASP A 260 -22.02 -3.98 -15.49
CA ASP A 260 -21.69 -2.58 -15.18
C ASP A 260 -22.71 -1.96 -14.21
N GLU A 261 -23.98 -2.35 -14.28
CA GLU A 261 -25.03 -1.93 -13.34
C GLU A 261 -24.76 -2.44 -11.92
N GLU A 262 -24.44 -3.73 -11.78
CA GLU A 262 -24.11 -4.32 -10.47
C GLU A 262 -22.83 -3.68 -9.92
N ARG A 263 -21.82 -3.46 -10.76
CA ARG A 263 -20.59 -2.78 -10.35
C ARG A 263 -20.87 -1.37 -9.84
N LYS A 264 -21.67 -0.59 -10.58
CA LYS A 264 -22.05 0.77 -10.17
C LYS A 264 -22.76 0.76 -8.82
N HIS A 265 -23.74 -0.13 -8.65
CA HIS A 265 -24.48 -0.30 -7.38
C HIS A 265 -23.55 -0.63 -6.21
N LEU A 266 -22.67 -1.62 -6.38
CA LEU A 266 -21.73 -2.04 -5.34
C LEU A 266 -20.71 -0.94 -4.99
N LEU A 267 -20.25 -0.16 -5.98
CA LEU A 267 -19.39 1.01 -5.76
C LEU A 267 -20.11 2.09 -4.98
N THR A 268 -21.33 2.47 -5.37
CA THR A 268 -22.15 3.46 -4.65
C THR A 268 -22.37 3.03 -3.20
N LEU A 269 -22.69 1.77 -2.97
CA LEU A 269 -22.90 1.21 -1.63
C LEU A 269 -21.61 1.25 -0.78
N LEU A 270 -20.47 0.89 -1.36
CA LEU A 270 -19.17 0.96 -0.70
C LEU A 270 -18.78 2.41 -0.36
N THR A 271 -18.88 3.32 -1.33
CA THR A 271 -18.55 4.74 -1.18
C THR A 271 -19.42 5.41 -0.12
N ASN A 272 -20.74 5.22 -0.16
CA ASN A 272 -21.66 5.76 0.84
C ASN A 272 -21.36 5.25 2.25
N ARG A 273 -20.96 3.97 2.36
CA ARG A 273 -20.58 3.38 3.65
C ARG A 273 -19.31 4.01 4.21
N ILE A 274 -18.32 4.32 3.37
CA ILE A 274 -17.09 5.00 3.80
C ILE A 274 -17.41 6.44 4.19
N ILE A 275 -18.07 7.22 3.32
CA ILE A 275 -18.38 8.64 3.56
C ILE A 275 -19.19 8.82 4.84
N SER A 276 -20.20 7.96 5.09
CA SER A 276 -21.01 8.04 6.31
C SER A 276 -20.23 7.80 7.61
N LYS A 277 -19.08 7.11 7.54
CA LYS A 277 -18.25 6.78 8.70
C LYS A 277 -16.97 7.60 8.81
N ALA A 278 -16.46 8.12 7.69
CA ALA A 278 -15.27 8.95 7.61
C ALA A 278 -15.51 10.12 6.65
N PRO A 279 -16.30 11.14 7.05
CA PRO A 279 -16.69 12.26 6.16
C PRO A 279 -15.48 13.04 5.61
N ALA A 280 -14.37 13.09 6.34
CA ALA A 280 -13.13 13.73 5.87
C ALA A 280 -12.61 13.11 4.55
N TRP A 281 -12.93 11.84 4.29
CA TRP A 281 -12.56 11.15 3.06
C TRP A 281 -13.28 11.71 1.84
N GLU A 282 -14.52 12.19 1.99
CA GLU A 282 -15.26 12.86 0.91
C GLU A 282 -14.53 14.12 0.42
N LYS A 283 -14.06 14.96 1.36
CA LYS A 283 -13.20 16.11 1.06
C LYS A 283 -11.89 15.64 0.40
N ALA A 284 -11.28 14.57 0.89
CA ALA A 284 -10.02 14.03 0.39
C ALA A 284 -10.06 13.59 -1.08
N ILE A 285 -11.20 13.03 -1.53
CA ILE A 285 -11.41 12.59 -2.92
C ILE A 285 -12.15 13.61 -3.80
N GLY A 286 -12.60 14.73 -3.24
CA GLY A 286 -13.33 15.79 -3.93
C GLY A 286 -12.52 16.54 -5.00
N GLN A 287 -13.22 17.37 -5.78
CA GLN A 287 -12.64 18.13 -6.91
C GLN A 287 -11.56 19.12 -6.45
N ASP A 288 -11.70 19.73 -5.28
CA ASP A 288 -10.75 20.71 -4.74
C ASP A 288 -9.32 20.15 -4.60
N LEU A 289 -9.19 18.85 -4.33
CA LEU A 289 -7.90 18.17 -4.16
C LEU A 289 -7.48 17.37 -5.39
N GLN A 290 -8.25 17.44 -6.48
CA GLN A 290 -7.91 16.81 -7.76
C GLN A 290 -6.56 17.31 -8.32
N PRO A 291 -6.22 18.62 -8.29
CA PRO A 291 -4.93 19.10 -8.77
C PRO A 291 -3.73 18.44 -8.06
N LEU A 292 -3.87 18.14 -6.77
CA LEU A 292 -2.82 17.51 -5.97
C LEU A 292 -2.66 16.02 -6.27
N ARG A 293 -3.78 15.32 -6.51
CA ARG A 293 -3.74 13.93 -6.98
C ARG A 293 -3.13 13.82 -8.39
N ILE A 294 -3.34 14.82 -9.24
CA ILE A 294 -2.63 14.93 -10.54
C ILE A 294 -1.13 15.15 -10.30
N LEU A 295 -0.78 16.09 -9.41
CA LEU A 295 0.61 16.39 -9.10
C LEU A 295 1.34 15.16 -8.53
N HIS A 296 0.68 14.39 -7.66
CA HIS A 296 1.17 13.12 -7.13
C HIS A 296 1.40 12.08 -8.23
N ASP A 297 0.48 11.95 -9.20
CA ASP A 297 0.68 11.09 -10.38
C ASP A 297 1.95 11.46 -11.13
N ARG A 298 2.10 12.75 -11.42
CA ARG A 298 3.23 13.29 -12.17
C ARG A 298 4.55 13.11 -11.42
N ALA A 299 4.52 13.13 -10.08
CA ALA A 299 5.67 12.78 -9.27
C ALA A 299 6.01 11.27 -9.38
N ILE A 300 5.01 10.38 -9.27
CA ILE A 300 5.19 8.92 -9.40
C ILE A 300 5.77 8.54 -10.76
N TYR A 301 5.40 9.25 -11.83
CA TYR A 301 5.82 8.96 -13.20
C TYR A 301 6.77 10.01 -13.77
N SER A 302 7.52 10.72 -12.92
CA SER A 302 8.40 11.82 -13.31
C SER A 302 9.51 11.45 -14.32
N ASN A 303 9.84 10.17 -14.45
CA ASN A 303 10.83 9.66 -15.39
C ASN A 303 10.23 9.09 -16.69
N ILE A 304 8.91 9.26 -16.89
CA ILE A 304 8.18 8.84 -18.09
C ILE A 304 7.82 10.08 -18.91
N ASP A 305 7.77 9.94 -20.24
CA ASP A 305 7.32 11.01 -21.13
C ASP A 305 5.90 11.47 -20.73
N PRO A 306 5.70 12.74 -20.39
CA PRO A 306 4.41 13.24 -19.92
C PRO A 306 3.29 13.12 -20.97
N ASN A 307 3.62 13.00 -22.26
CA ASN A 307 2.67 12.91 -23.36
C ASN A 307 2.04 11.51 -23.51
N ILE A 308 2.67 10.47 -22.96
CA ILE A 308 2.14 9.09 -23.00
C ILE A 308 1.44 8.70 -21.69
N LEU A 309 1.54 9.53 -20.65
CA LEU A 309 0.81 9.33 -19.41
C LEU A 309 -0.67 9.60 -19.69
N LEU A 310 -1.44 8.52 -19.72
CA LEU A 310 -2.90 8.59 -19.75
C LEU A 310 -3.38 9.44 -18.57
N PRO A 311 -4.47 10.22 -18.73
CA PRO A 311 -5.11 10.86 -17.60
C PRO A 311 -5.44 9.79 -16.55
N ALA A 312 -4.90 9.96 -15.33
CA ALA A 312 -5.02 8.95 -14.31
C ALA A 312 -6.49 8.60 -14.04
N PRO A 313 -6.86 7.31 -13.91
CA PRO A 313 -8.27 6.88 -13.84
C PRO A 313 -9.04 7.45 -12.65
N TYR A 314 -8.37 7.92 -11.58
CA TYR A 314 -9.01 8.62 -10.46
C TYR A 314 -9.45 10.06 -10.79
N LEU A 315 -9.14 10.57 -11.98
CA LEU A 315 -9.77 11.76 -12.53
C LEU A 315 -11.26 11.52 -12.84
N ALA A 316 -11.70 10.27 -13.00
CA ALA A 316 -13.09 9.91 -13.26
C ALA A 316 -13.94 9.77 -11.98
N LEU A 317 -13.34 9.75 -10.79
CA LEU A 317 -14.08 9.73 -9.51
C LEU A 317 -14.82 11.06 -9.24
N SER A 318 -14.66 12.08 -10.09
CA SER A 318 -15.35 13.36 -10.00
C SER A 318 -16.74 13.39 -10.63
N ALA A 319 -17.21 12.28 -11.21
CA ALA A 319 -18.58 12.17 -11.71
C ALA A 319 -19.42 11.46 -10.65
N THR A 320 -20.19 12.25 -9.90
CA THR A 320 -21.45 11.87 -9.22
C THR A 320 -21.74 10.37 -9.17
N TYR A 321 -21.41 9.75 -8.03
CA TYR A 321 -21.90 8.41 -7.66
C TYR A 321 -23.34 8.45 -7.17
#